data_AF-A0A8T4NAB1-F1
#
_entry.id   AF-A0A8T4NAB1-F1
#
_cell.length_a   1.000
_cell.length_b   1.000
_cell.length_c   1.000
_cell.angle_alpha   90.00
_cell.angle_beta   90.00
_cell.angle_gamma   90.00
#
_symmetry.space_group_name_H-M   'P 1'
#
loop_
_entity.id
_entity.type
_entity.pdbx_description
1 polymer ?
#
loop_
_entity_poly.entity_id
_entity_poly.type
_entity_poly.pdbx_seq_one_letter_code
_entity_poly.pdbx_strand_id
1 'polypeptide(L)'
;MIEKIYAEAGFGNESFFSTEIEKGNREFRIKGFVLPKKFRDVYLRFWIFRRTFIISSCDGFVFGKKGKNKFKFLFGIGGFGR
;
A
#
# COMPACT_ATOMS: atom_id res chain seq x y z
N MET A 1 8.00 -15.99 13.07
CA MET A 1 7.04 -15.72 11.98
C MET A 1 7.38 -14.36 11.43
N ILE A 2 7.60 -14.23 10.12
CA ILE A 2 7.96 -12.96 9.50
C ILE A 2 6.70 -12.12 9.35
N GLU A 3 6.70 -10.92 9.92
CA GLU A 3 5.62 -9.94 9.76
C GLU A 3 5.89 -9.15 8.47
N LYS A 4 4.88 -8.96 7.62
CA LYS A 4 5.00 -8.01 6.50
C LYS A 4 4.34 -6.72 6.90
N ILE A 5 4.99 -5.61 6.61
CA ILE A 5 4.50 -4.28 6.94
C ILE A 5 4.45 -3.46 5.66
N TYR A 6 3.28 -2.90 5.38
CA TYR A 6 3.01 -2.04 4.23
C TYR A 6 2.51 -0.70 4.73
N ALA A 7 3.40 0.30 4.77
CA ALA A 7 3.06 1.65 5.20
C ALA A 7 2.70 2.50 3.98
N GLU A 8 1.47 2.99 3.93
CA GLU A 8 0.89 3.77 2.84
C GLU A 8 0.56 5.20 3.31
N ALA A 9 0.89 6.17 2.48
CA ALA A 9 0.55 7.57 2.65
C ALA A 9 -0.16 8.08 1.39
N GLY A 10 -1.30 8.75 1.52
CA GLY A 10 -1.96 9.36 0.38
C GLY A 10 -3.43 9.68 0.56
N PHE A 11 -4.03 10.25 -0.49
CA PHE A 11 -5.39 10.77 -0.48
C PHE A 11 -6.39 9.79 -1.12
N GLY A 12 -7.61 9.77 -0.59
CA GLY A 12 -8.70 8.91 -1.09
C GLY A 12 -8.90 7.60 -0.32
N ASN A 13 -8.08 7.34 0.70
CA ASN A 13 -8.40 6.40 1.78
C ASN A 13 -9.04 7.14 2.97
N GLU A 14 -9.56 6.40 3.94
CA GLU A 14 -10.18 6.96 5.17
C GLU A 14 -9.19 7.80 6.00
N SER A 15 -7.89 7.58 5.83
CA SER A 15 -6.85 8.35 6.50
C SER A 15 -5.70 8.60 5.54
N PHE A 16 -5.03 9.75 5.72
CA PHE A 16 -3.88 10.13 4.91
C PHE A 16 -2.68 9.20 5.12
N PHE A 17 -2.55 8.61 6.31
CA PHE A 17 -1.55 7.59 6.62
C PHE A 17 -2.25 6.31 7.08
N SER A 18 -1.80 5.17 6.55
CA SER A 18 -2.35 3.86 6.83
C SER A 18 -1.23 2.83 6.78
N THR A 19 -1.14 1.94 7.75
CA THR A 19 -0.19 0.82 7.72
C THR A 19 -0.92 -0.49 7.84
N GLU A 20 -0.65 -1.40 6.93
CA GLU A 20 -1.13 -2.77 6.94
C GLU A 20 -0.03 -3.69 7.46
N ILE A 21 -0.37 -4.53 8.44
CA ILE A 21 0.55 -5.48 9.05
C ILE A 21 -0.03 -6.89 8.88
N GLU A 22 0.68 -7.70 8.11
CA GLU A 22 0.39 -9.10 7.85
C GLU A 22 1.22 -9.96 8.82
N LYS A 23 0.54 -10.67 9.72
CA LYS A 23 1.18 -11.60 10.69
C LYS A 23 0.51 -12.97 10.62
N GLY A 24 1.10 -13.87 9.84
CA GLY A 24 0.54 -15.21 9.61
C GLY A 24 -0.81 -15.12 8.91
N ASN A 25 -1.88 -15.60 9.54
CA ASN A 25 -3.26 -15.52 9.01
C ASN A 25 -4.04 -14.30 9.50
N ARG A 26 -3.38 -13.32 10.14
CA ARG A 26 -4.03 -12.11 10.62
C ARG A 26 -3.50 -10.89 9.88
N GLU A 27 -4.42 -10.08 9.41
CA GLU A 27 -4.16 -8.80 8.76
C GLU A 27 -4.72 -7.69 9.64
N PHE A 28 -3.88 -6.72 9.98
CA PHE A 28 -4.27 -5.57 10.79
C PHE A 28 -4.02 -4.29 10.03
N ARG A 29 -4.95 -3.35 10.11
CA ARG A 29 -4.80 -2.01 9.54
C ARG A 29 -4.77 -0.98 10.64
N ILE A 30 -3.70 -0.21 10.69
CA ILE A 30 -3.47 0.85 11.66
C ILE A 30 -3.56 2.19 10.93
N LYS A 31 -4.30 3.15 11.51
CA LYS A 31 -4.27 4.54 11.05
C LYS A 31 -2.95 5.17 11.50
N GLY A 32 -2.09 5.52 10.56
CA GLY A 32 -0.73 5.98 10.84
C GLY A 32 0.31 5.36 9.91
N PHE A 33 1.51 5.92 9.91
CA PHE A 33 2.63 5.47 9.07
C PHE A 33 3.68 4.78 9.93
N VAL A 34 3.70 3.45 9.92
CA VAL A 34 4.62 2.61 10.70
C VAL A 34 5.66 2.04 9.75
N LEU A 35 6.89 2.54 9.83
CA LEU A 35 7.98 2.14 8.96
C LEU A 35 8.35 0.65 9.18
N PRO A 36 8.46 -0.18 8.13
CA PRO A 36 9.02 -1.53 8.27
C PRO A 36 10.48 -1.48 8.73
N LYS A 37 10.91 -2.46 9.54
CA LYS A 37 12.31 -2.58 9.98
C LYS A 37 13.26 -2.94 8.83
N LYS A 38 12.79 -3.75 7.88
CA LYS A 38 13.51 -4.06 6.64
C LYS A 38 12.71 -3.54 5.47
N PHE A 39 13.24 -2.54 4.78
CA PHE A 39 12.71 -2.07 3.52
C PHE A 39 12.90 -3.13 2.43
N ARG A 40 11.85 -3.41 1.65
CA ARG A 40 11.90 -4.36 0.54
C ARG A 40 11.43 -3.73 -0.76
N ASP A 41 10.34 -3.00 -0.70
CA ASP A 41 9.69 -2.45 -1.88
C ASP A 41 9.14 -1.05 -1.60
N VAL A 42 9.05 -0.23 -2.64
CA VAL A 42 8.29 1.01 -2.64
C VAL A 42 7.35 0.97 -3.83
N TYR A 43 6.11 1.40 -3.62
CA TYR A 43 5.11 1.45 -4.66
C TYR A 43 4.30 2.74 -4.65
N LEU A 44 3.95 3.21 -5.84
CA LEU A 44 3.02 4.29 -6.09
C LEU A 44 1.75 3.71 -6.69
N ARG A 45 0.62 3.86 -6.01
CA ARG A 45 -0.69 3.44 -6.50
C ARG A 45 -1.56 4.67 -6.79
N PHE A 46 -1.89 4.84 -8.06
CA PHE A 46 -2.84 5.82 -8.55
C PHE A 46 -4.15 5.12 -8.89
N TRP A 47 -5.26 5.58 -8.35
CA TRP A 47 -6.59 5.26 -8.84
C TRP A 47 -7.15 6.53 -9.48
N ILE A 48 -7.28 6.52 -10.80
CA ILE A 48 -7.79 7.65 -11.58
C ILE A 48 -9.05 7.19 -12.32
N PHE A 49 -10.21 7.67 -11.86
CA PHE A 49 -11.53 7.26 -12.34
C PHE A 49 -11.72 5.73 -12.27
N ARG A 50 -11.71 5.05 -13.42
CA ARG A 50 -11.87 3.59 -13.55
C ARG A 50 -10.54 2.86 -13.69
N ARG A 51 -9.42 3.56 -13.72
CA ARG A 51 -8.09 2.97 -13.93
C ARG A 51 -7.34 2.96 -12.62
N THR A 52 -6.76 1.82 -12.28
CA THR A 52 -5.81 1.68 -11.18
C THR A 52 -4.44 1.44 -11.80
N PHE A 53 -3.44 2.13 -11.32
CA PHE A 53 -2.08 2.05 -11.77
C PHE A 53 -1.21 1.90 -10.54
N ILE A 54 -0.36 0.87 -10.52
CA ILE A 54 0.55 0.59 -9.43
C ILE A 54 1.93 0.51 -10.05
N ILE A 55 2.84 1.33 -9.56
CA ILE A 55 4.26 1.33 -9.93
C ILE A 55 4.98 0.81 -8.70
N SER A 56 5.54 -0.38 -8.73
CA SER A 56 6.35 -0.95 -7.66
C SER A 56 7.80 -1.04 -8.12
N SER A 57 8.74 -0.83 -7.20
CA SER A 57 10.17 -0.98 -7.50
C SER A 57 10.56 -2.44 -7.77
N CYS A 58 9.83 -3.40 -7.21
CA CYS A 58 10.10 -4.83 -7.32
C CYS A 58 9.20 -5.51 -8.37
N ASP A 59 7.95 -5.07 -8.52
CA ASP A 59 6.97 -5.67 -9.45
C ASP A 59 6.83 -4.90 -10.77
N GLY A 60 7.36 -3.66 -10.85
CA GLY A 60 7.28 -2.81 -12.03
C GLY A 60 5.92 -2.14 -12.18
N PHE A 61 5.34 -2.17 -13.38
CA PHE A 61 4.12 -1.42 -13.71
C PHE A 61 2.91 -2.33 -13.86
N VAL A 62 1.95 -2.19 -12.94
CA VAL A 62 0.69 -2.95 -12.95
C VAL A 62 -0.47 -2.01 -13.24
N PHE A 63 -1.23 -2.33 -14.29
CA PHE A 63 -2.42 -1.59 -14.70
C PHE A 63 -3.67 -2.43 -14.48
N GLY A 64 -4.74 -1.81 -13.98
CA GLY A 64 -6.02 -2.45 -13.75
C GLY A 64 -7.19 -1.54 -14.06
N LYS A 65 -8.36 -2.14 -14.33
CA LYS A 65 -9.61 -1.40 -14.51
C LYS A 65 -10.60 -1.79 -13.41
N LYS A 66 -11.25 -0.80 -12.80
CA LYS A 66 -12.29 -0.95 -11.78
C LYS A 66 -13.59 -0.37 -12.31
N GLY A 67 -14.72 -0.97 -11.94
CA GLY A 67 -16.05 -0.53 -12.38
C GLY A 67 -16.53 0.77 -11.73
N LYS A 68 -15.86 1.23 -10.66
CA LYS A 68 -16.26 2.43 -9.90
C LYS A 68 -15.28 3.57 -10.15
N ASN A 69 -15.81 4.78 -10.31
CA ASN A 69 -15.02 5.99 -10.45
C ASN A 69 -14.56 6.44 -9.06
N LYS A 70 -13.25 6.37 -8.79
CA LYS A 70 -12.65 6.98 -7.60
C LYS A 70 -11.34 7.65 -7.99
N PHE A 71 -10.98 8.68 -7.23
CA PHE A 71 -9.66 9.28 -7.27
C PHE A 71 -8.93 8.92 -5.98
N LYS A 72 -7.84 8.17 -6.09
CA LYS A 72 -6.95 7.87 -4.97
C LYS A 72 -5.51 8.02 -5.43
N PHE A 73 -4.67 8.54 -4.57
CA PHE A 73 -3.24 8.55 -4.77
C PHE A 73 -2.60 8.02 -3.50
N LEU A 74 -1.80 6.96 -3.61
CA LEU A 74 -1.19 6.27 -2.48
C LEU A 74 0.28 6.05 -2.81
N PHE A 75 1.15 6.42 -1.89
CA PHE A 75 2.57 6.10 -1.88
C PHE A 75 2.81 5.13 -0.73
N GLY A 76 3.20 3.91 -1.05
CA GLY A 76 3.42 2.85 -0.09
C GLY A 76 4.86 2.37 -0.06
N ILE A 77 5.30 1.90 1.09
CA ILE A 77 6.54 1.16 1.26
C ILE A 77 6.20 -0.20 1.88
N GLY A 78 6.72 -1.26 1.27
CA GLY A 78 6.58 -2.63 1.72
C GLY A 78 7.87 -3.13 2.33
N GLY A 79 7.74 -3.94 3.37
CA GLY A 79 8.90 -4.48 4.07
C GLY A 79 8.53 -5.53 5.09
N PHE A 80 9.48 -5.84 5.96
CA PHE A 80 9.30 -6.84 7.01
C PHE A 80 9.43 -6.24 8.42
N GLY A 81 8.50 -6.62 9.28
CA GLY A 81 8.57 -6.52 10.75
C GLY A 81 9.32 -7.71 11.34
N ARG A 82 9.82 -7.54 12.58
CA ARG A 82 10.78 -8.46 13.21
C ARG A 82 10.07 -9.59 13.94
#